data_AF-A0A4V3DMD9-F1
#
_entry.id   AF-A0A4V3DMD9-F1
#
_cell.length_a   1.000
_cell.length_b   1.000
_cell.length_c   1.000
_cell.angle_alpha   90.00
_cell.angle_beta   90.00
_cell.angle_gamma   90.00
#
_symmetry.space_group_name_H-M   'P 1'
#
loop_
_entity.id
_entity.type
_entity.pdbx_description
1 polymer ?
#
loop_
_entity_poly.entity_id
_entity_poly.type
_entity_poly.pdbx_seq_one_letter_code
_entity_poly.pdbx_strand_id
1 'polypeptide(L)'
;MQYRALNRILLGSLLALFAGLALTACGGKLRPDSVAAPNIPATFDVTLAADKDGQFEMDGATLSEEDVKGHLRFRRDQNNPAKSVFLKRGEKQKVTERHIAGLARIGLELKVATFLQEKPGEEITEVRTETSAR
;
A
#
# COMPACT_ATOMS: atom_id res chain seq x y z
N MET A 1 11.70 -56.50 30.71
CA MET A 1 11.50 -55.90 29.37
C MET A 1 11.50 -54.38 29.49
N GLN A 2 12.63 -53.77 29.12
CA GLN A 2 12.99 -52.36 29.25
C GLN A 2 12.73 -51.60 27.95
N TYR A 3 11.47 -51.34 27.57
CA TYR A 3 11.19 -50.66 26.29
C TYR A 3 10.21 -49.47 26.38
N ARG A 4 9.74 -49.07 27.57
CA ARG A 4 8.68 -48.05 27.71
C ARG A 4 9.18 -46.61 27.93
N ALA A 5 10.44 -46.42 28.30
CA ALA A 5 10.98 -45.10 28.64
C ALA A 5 11.63 -44.36 27.45
N LEU A 6 12.11 -45.08 26.44
CA LEU A 6 12.88 -44.49 25.34
C LEU A 6 12.01 -43.79 24.28
N ASN A 7 10.72 -44.14 24.20
CA ASN A 7 9.82 -43.61 23.17
C ASN A 7 9.19 -42.25 23.51
N ARG A 8 9.34 -41.76 24.75
CA ARG A 8 8.74 -40.50 25.21
C ARG A 8 9.65 -39.28 25.03
N ILE A 9 10.96 -39.51 24.90
CA ILE A 9 11.97 -38.45 24.74
C ILE A 9 12.11 -38.06 23.26
N LEU A 10 11.98 -39.03 22.34
CA LEU A 10 12.03 -38.79 20.90
C LEU A 10 10.80 -38.03 20.36
N LEU A 11 9.62 -38.24 20.96
CA LEU A 11 8.38 -37.60 20.50
C LEU A 11 8.24 -36.13 20.95
N GLY A 12 8.84 -35.77 22.09
CA GLY A 12 8.85 -34.38 22.59
C GLY A 12 9.82 -33.47 21.82
N SER A 13 10.91 -34.04 21.29
CA SER A 13 11.92 -33.32 20.51
C SER A 13 11.43 -32.89 19.12
N LEU A 14 10.57 -33.71 18.48
CA LEU A 14 10.08 -33.43 17.13
C LEU A 14 8.99 -32.33 17.09
N LEU A 15 8.16 -32.21 18.14
CA LEU A 15 7.15 -31.15 18.23
C LEU A 15 7.76 -29.77 18.54
N ALA A 16 8.88 -29.72 19.28
CA ALA A 16 9.56 -28.47 19.61
C ALA A 16 10.26 -27.84 18.40
N LEU A 17 10.73 -28.66 17.43
CA LEU A 17 11.36 -28.16 16.21
C LEU A 17 10.37 -27.56 15.22
N PHE A 18 9.13 -28.08 15.15
CA PHE A 18 8.08 -27.54 14.26
C PHE A 18 7.45 -26.23 14.77
N ALA A 19 7.43 -26.00 16.09
CA ALA A 19 6.90 -24.77 16.66
C ALA A 19 7.83 -23.54 16.45
N GLY A 20 9.14 -23.77 16.22
CA GLY A 20 10.11 -22.70 16.00
C GLY A 20 10.11 -22.10 14.59
N LEU A 21 9.66 -22.84 13.57
CA LEU A 21 9.66 -22.38 12.17
C LEU A 21 8.43 -21.56 11.77
N ALA A 22 7.38 -21.51 12.60
CA ALA A 22 6.16 -20.80 12.25
C ALA A 22 6.23 -19.26 12.47
N LEU A 23 7.29 -18.76 13.12
CA LEU A 23 7.40 -17.35 13.51
C LEU A 23 8.27 -16.48 12.58
N THR A 24 8.89 -17.06 11.54
CA THR A 24 9.77 -16.31 10.63
C THR A 24 9.06 -15.69 9.43
N ALA A 25 7.74 -15.89 9.27
CA ALA A 25 7.01 -15.48 8.07
C ALA A 25 6.18 -14.18 8.21
N CYS A 26 6.17 -13.52 9.38
CA CYS A 26 5.36 -12.31 9.60
C CYS A 26 6.25 -11.06 9.78
N GLY A 27 7.12 -10.80 8.80
CA GLY A 27 8.02 -9.64 8.81
C GLY A 27 8.18 -8.95 7.45
N GLY A 28 7.50 -9.44 6.41
CA GLY A 28 7.49 -8.76 5.12
C GLY A 28 6.63 -7.50 5.25
N LYS A 29 7.26 -6.33 5.20
CA LYS A 29 6.53 -5.08 4.92
C LYS A 29 5.81 -5.27 3.58
N LEU A 30 4.50 -5.45 3.65
CA LEU A 30 3.60 -5.50 2.51
C LEU A 30 3.58 -4.12 1.86
N ARG A 31 4.56 -3.87 0.99
CA ARG A 31 4.47 -2.75 0.07
C ARG A 31 3.39 -3.12 -0.97
N PRO A 32 2.40 -2.25 -1.21
CA PRO A 32 1.42 -2.48 -2.27
C PRO A 32 2.13 -2.71 -3.60
N ASP A 33 1.65 -3.67 -4.40
CA ASP A 33 2.24 -3.93 -5.72
C ASP A 33 2.12 -2.69 -6.60
N SER A 34 3.28 -2.22 -7.07
CA SER A 34 3.40 -1.14 -8.04
C SER A 34 3.94 -1.73 -9.33
N VAL A 35 3.14 -1.68 -10.38
CA VAL A 35 3.53 -2.20 -11.71
C VAL A 35 3.71 -1.04 -12.67
N ALA A 36 4.59 -1.22 -13.67
CA ALA A 36 4.69 -0.28 -14.78
C ALA A 36 3.30 -0.11 -15.42
N ALA A 37 2.80 1.13 -15.44
CA ALA A 37 1.44 1.41 -15.86
C ALA A 37 1.34 1.34 -17.39
N PRO A 38 0.62 0.36 -17.98
CA PRO A 38 0.55 0.22 -19.44
C PRO A 38 -0.30 1.32 -20.10
N ASN A 39 -1.11 2.04 -19.31
CA ASN A 39 -1.99 3.09 -19.79
C ASN A 39 -2.07 4.23 -18.77
N ILE A 40 -1.06 5.11 -18.79
CA ILE A 40 -1.02 6.31 -17.95
C ILE A 40 -1.86 7.40 -18.64
N PRO A 41 -2.85 7.99 -17.97
CA PRO A 41 -3.63 9.08 -18.57
C PRO A 41 -2.76 10.33 -18.78
N ALA A 42 -3.05 11.08 -19.85
CA ALA A 42 -2.31 12.32 -20.17
C ALA A 42 -2.50 13.42 -19.11
N THR A 43 -3.62 13.38 -18.38
CA THR A 43 -3.96 14.31 -17.30
C THR A 43 -4.63 13.54 -16.16
N PHE A 44 -4.32 13.92 -14.92
CA PHE A 44 -4.91 13.33 -13.72
C PHE A 44 -5.96 14.26 -13.11
N ASP A 45 -7.03 13.69 -12.54
CA ASP A 45 -8.13 14.47 -11.95
C ASP A 45 -7.77 15.08 -10.59
N VAL A 46 -6.85 14.43 -9.87
CA VAL A 46 -6.28 14.88 -8.60
C VAL A 46 -4.78 14.60 -8.60
N THR A 47 -4.01 15.60 -8.18
CA THR A 47 -2.57 15.46 -7.93
C THR A 47 -2.29 15.71 -6.46
N LEU A 48 -1.62 14.75 -5.84
CA LEU A 48 -1.13 14.80 -4.46
C LEU A 48 0.39 14.86 -4.49
N ALA A 49 0.97 15.63 -3.58
CA ALA A 49 2.38 15.59 -3.26
C ALA A 49 2.59 14.85 -1.93
N ALA A 50 3.70 14.13 -1.78
CA ALA A 50 4.08 13.54 -0.50
C ALA A 50 4.44 14.66 0.50
N ASP A 51 3.94 14.56 1.74
CA ASP A 51 4.25 15.49 2.83
C ASP A 51 4.75 14.73 4.08
N LYS A 52 5.00 15.44 5.18
CA LYS A 52 5.50 14.84 6.42
C LYS A 52 4.52 13.82 6.98
N ASP A 53 5.05 12.88 7.75
CA ASP A 53 4.28 11.90 8.51
C ASP A 53 3.39 10.94 7.68
N GLY A 54 3.58 10.87 6.36
CA GLY A 54 2.74 10.06 5.46
C GLY A 54 1.47 10.77 5.03
N GLN A 55 1.39 12.09 5.22
CA GLN A 55 0.29 12.94 4.78
C GLN A 55 0.48 13.37 3.33
N PHE A 56 -0.56 13.97 2.76
CA PHE A 56 -0.58 14.39 1.37
C PHE A 56 -0.73 15.90 1.29
N GLU A 57 0.07 16.55 0.47
CA GLU A 57 -0.13 17.94 0.10
C GLU A 57 -1.02 18.01 -1.15
N MET A 58 -2.10 18.77 -1.08
CA MET A 58 -3.01 19.03 -2.19
C MET A 58 -3.33 20.52 -2.22
N ASP A 59 -3.06 21.18 -3.35
CA ASP A 59 -3.29 22.62 -3.53
C ASP A 59 -2.65 23.50 -2.43
N GLY A 60 -1.48 23.09 -1.92
CA GLY A 60 -0.76 23.79 -0.85
C GLY A 60 -1.27 23.52 0.56
N ALA A 61 -2.26 22.64 0.73
CA ALA A 61 -2.76 22.21 2.02
C ALA A 61 -2.28 20.79 2.37
N THR A 62 -1.77 20.61 3.58
CA THR A 62 -1.47 19.29 4.15
C THR A 62 -2.77 18.61 4.59
N LEU A 63 -3.03 17.42 4.06
CA LEU A 63 -4.22 16.62 4.29
C LEU A 63 -3.85 15.21 4.77
N SER A 64 -4.63 14.69 5.72
CA SER A 64 -4.55 13.28 6.09
C SER A 64 -5.14 12.38 5.00
N GLU A 65 -4.87 11.08 5.07
CA GLU A 65 -5.49 10.07 4.19
C GLU A 65 -7.03 10.19 4.22
N GLU A 66 -7.61 10.38 5.40
CA GLU A 66 -9.07 10.49 5.58
C GLU A 66 -9.63 11.79 5.00
N ASP A 67 -8.91 12.89 5.12
CA ASP A 67 -9.33 14.16 4.53
C ASP A 67 -9.31 14.11 3.00
N VAL A 68 -8.28 13.47 2.41
CA VAL A 68 -8.23 13.23 0.96
C VAL A 68 -9.42 12.37 0.53
N LYS A 69 -9.73 11.29 1.26
CA LYS A 69 -10.92 10.48 0.94
C LYS A 69 -12.20 11.29 1.07
N GLY A 70 -12.35 12.08 2.13
CA GLY A 70 -13.48 12.98 2.33
C GLY A 70 -13.66 13.95 1.17
N HIS A 71 -12.58 14.57 0.71
CA HIS A 71 -12.57 15.45 -0.45
C HIS A 71 -13.02 14.73 -1.72
N LEU A 72 -12.50 13.54 -2.00
CA LEU A 72 -12.86 12.75 -3.18
C LEU A 72 -14.32 12.28 -3.15
N ARG A 73 -14.83 11.87 -1.97
CA ARG A 73 -16.25 11.52 -1.78
C ARG A 73 -17.14 12.74 -2.01
N PHE A 74 -16.77 13.89 -1.45
CA PHE A 74 -17.51 15.13 -1.67
C PHE A 74 -17.58 15.49 -3.17
N ARG A 75 -16.45 15.40 -3.89
CA ARG A 75 -16.42 15.62 -5.35
C ARG A 75 -17.36 14.67 -6.11
N ARG A 76 -17.38 13.38 -5.75
CA ARG A 76 -18.32 12.40 -6.32
C ARG A 76 -19.77 12.81 -6.06
N ASP A 77 -20.08 13.24 -4.85
CA ASP A 77 -21.44 13.63 -4.46
C ASP A 77 -21.89 14.93 -5.16
N GLN A 78 -20.94 15.76 -5.59
CA GLN A 78 -21.15 16.92 -6.46
C GLN A 78 -21.23 16.56 -7.97
N ASN A 79 -21.44 15.28 -8.31
CA ASN A 79 -21.44 14.76 -9.69
C ASN A 79 -20.13 14.96 -10.46
N ASN A 80 -19.00 15.13 -9.78
CA ASN A 80 -17.67 15.27 -10.39
C ASN A 80 -16.66 14.25 -9.79
N PRO A 81 -16.89 12.93 -9.96
CA PRO A 81 -16.02 11.91 -9.40
C PRO A 81 -14.63 11.94 -10.05
N ALA A 82 -13.58 11.97 -9.23
CA ALA A 82 -12.22 11.74 -9.71
C ALA A 82 -12.08 10.28 -10.15
N LYS A 83 -11.51 10.05 -11.34
CA LYS A 83 -11.23 8.70 -11.85
C LYS A 83 -9.78 8.31 -11.60
N SER A 84 -8.92 9.31 -11.52
CA SER A 84 -7.47 9.15 -11.43
C SER A 84 -6.87 10.05 -10.35
N VAL A 85 -6.01 9.47 -9.51
CA VAL A 85 -5.24 10.17 -8.48
C VAL A 85 -3.76 9.92 -8.71
N PHE A 86 -2.98 10.99 -8.81
CA PHE A 86 -1.54 10.92 -9.02
C PHE A 86 -0.79 11.40 -7.78
N LEU A 87 0.13 10.57 -7.28
CA LEU A 87 1.04 10.90 -6.20
C LEU A 87 2.43 11.18 -6.75
N LYS A 88 2.92 12.40 -6.52
CA LYS A 88 4.30 12.77 -6.81
C LYS A 88 5.08 13.02 -5.53
N ARG A 89 6.40 13.09 -5.69
CA ARG A 89 7.29 13.65 -4.68
C ARG A 89 6.86 15.09 -4.33
N GLY A 90 6.84 15.44 -3.05
CA GLY A 90 6.64 16.81 -2.59
C GLY A 90 7.92 17.63 -2.61
N GLU A 91 7.80 18.94 -2.40
CA GLU A 91 8.95 19.86 -2.47
C GLU A 91 10.04 19.47 -1.46
N LYS A 92 9.63 19.14 -0.24
CA LYS A 92 10.53 18.83 0.88
C LYS A 92 10.53 17.37 1.29
N GLN A 93 9.62 16.55 0.74
CA GLN A 93 9.41 15.17 1.18
C GLN A 93 9.41 14.19 0.02
N LYS A 94 10.05 13.04 0.27
CA LYS A 94 10.08 11.90 -0.66
C LYS A 94 8.79 11.08 -0.51
N VAL A 95 8.38 10.40 -1.57
CA VAL A 95 7.36 9.34 -1.46
C VAL A 95 7.90 8.25 -0.52
N THR A 96 7.14 7.90 0.50
CA THR A 96 7.51 6.86 1.48
C THR A 96 6.50 5.71 1.42
N GLU A 97 6.83 4.57 1.99
CA GLU A 97 5.91 3.42 2.08
C GLU A 97 4.55 3.78 2.69
N ARG A 98 4.51 4.71 3.66
CA ARG A 98 3.24 5.18 4.25
C ARG A 98 2.36 5.90 3.24
N HIS A 99 2.95 6.72 2.38
CA HIS A 99 2.22 7.39 1.30
C HIS A 99 1.68 6.38 0.29
N ILE A 100 2.49 5.40 -0.10
CA ILE A 100 2.09 4.35 -1.05
C ILE A 100 0.94 3.52 -0.46
N ALA A 101 1.04 3.14 0.82
CA ALA A 101 -0.02 2.42 1.51
C ALA A 101 -1.31 3.25 1.65
N GLY A 102 -1.19 4.54 1.97
CA GLY A 102 -2.35 5.44 2.03
C GLY A 102 -3.00 5.64 0.66
N LEU A 103 -2.20 5.82 -0.39
CA LEU A 103 -2.69 5.92 -1.77
C LEU A 103 -3.39 4.63 -2.21
N ALA A 104 -2.82 3.47 -1.89
CA ALA A 104 -3.42 2.16 -2.17
C ALA A 104 -4.79 2.01 -1.51
N ARG A 105 -4.94 2.44 -0.25
CA ARG A 105 -6.23 2.43 0.46
C ARG A 105 -7.25 3.37 -0.17
N ILE A 106 -6.83 4.58 -0.56
CA ILE A 106 -7.67 5.54 -1.29
C ILE A 106 -8.19 4.90 -2.59
N GLY A 107 -7.29 4.31 -3.37
CA GLY A 107 -7.63 3.62 -4.63
C GLY A 107 -8.62 2.49 -4.42
N LEU A 108 -8.37 1.63 -3.45
CA LEU A 108 -9.22 0.49 -3.11
C LEU A 108 -10.62 0.92 -2.65
N GLU A 109 -10.68 1.88 -1.72
CA GLU A 109 -11.92 2.26 -1.06
C GLU A 109 -12.84 3.07 -1.99
N LEU A 110 -12.25 3.96 -2.80
CA LEU A 110 -13.00 4.84 -3.69
C LEU A 110 -13.10 4.31 -5.12
N LYS A 111 -12.46 3.16 -5.40
CA LYS A 111 -12.39 2.54 -6.73
C LYS A 111 -11.84 3.51 -7.79
N VAL A 112 -10.81 4.27 -7.43
CA VAL A 112 -10.12 5.22 -8.30
C VAL A 112 -8.77 4.67 -8.73
N ALA A 113 -8.36 4.94 -9.96
CA ALA A 113 -7.05 4.54 -10.44
C ALA A 113 -5.98 5.41 -9.76
N THR A 114 -4.98 4.77 -9.15
CA THR A 114 -3.93 5.46 -8.42
C THR A 114 -2.58 5.25 -9.09
N PHE A 115 -1.90 6.36 -9.32
CA PHE A 115 -0.61 6.41 -9.99
C PHE A 115 0.40 7.08 -9.08
N LEU A 116 1.66 6.66 -9.13
CA LEU A 116 2.73 7.33 -8.40
C LEU A 116 3.97 7.54 -9.25
N GLN A 117 4.72 8.58 -8.90
CA GLN A 117 6.07 8.83 -9.38
C GLN A 117 6.98 9.11 -8.18
N GLU A 118 7.90 8.18 -7.89
CA GLU A 118 8.79 8.29 -6.73
C GLU A 118 9.84 9.40 -6.88
N LYS A 119 10.41 9.52 -8.09
CA LYS A 119 11.39 10.56 -8.42
C LYS A 119 10.98 11.32 -9.68
N PRO A 120 11.24 12.63 -9.73
CA PRO A 120 10.99 13.39 -10.95
C PRO A 120 11.81 12.81 -12.12
N GLY A 121 11.13 12.51 -13.23
CA GLY A 121 11.72 11.89 -14.41
C GLY A 121 11.76 10.37 -14.41
N GLU A 122 11.32 9.72 -13.32
CA GLU A 122 11.13 8.26 -13.26
C GLU A 122 9.77 7.87 -13.87
N GLU A 123 9.64 6.62 -14.30
CA GLU A 123 8.39 6.11 -14.88
C GLU A 123 7.24 6.17 -13.86
N ILE A 124 6.06 6.55 -14.36
CA ILE A 124 4.85 6.54 -13.55
C ILE A 124 4.41 5.09 -13.39
N THR A 125 4.25 4.65 -12.14
CA THR A 125 3.77 3.31 -11.81
C THR A 125 2.33 3.38 -11.34
N GLU A 126 1.56 2.35 -11.66
CA GLU A 126 0.20 2.19 -11.16
C GLU A 126 0.27 1.42 -9.85
N VAL A 127 -0.39 1.94 -8.81
CA VAL A 127 -0.51 1.23 -7.54
C VAL A 127 -1.71 0.31 -7.64
N ARG A 128 -1.44 -0.96 -7.89
CA ARG A 128 -2.50 -1.98 -7.96
C ARG A 128 -2.66 -2.64 -6.61
N THR A 129 -3.77 -2.37 -5.96
CA THR A 129 -4.26 -3.26 -4.92
C THR A 129 -4.93 -4.44 -5.63
N GLU A 130 -4.18 -5.49 -5.91
CA GLU A 130 -4.74 -6.69 -6.50
C GLU A 130 -5.85 -7.26 -5.59
N THR A 131 -7.11 -7.07 -5.96
CA THR A 131 -8.03 -8.21 -5.98
C THR A 131 -7.86 -8.84 -7.35
N SER A 132 -6.76 -9.57 -7.53
CA SER A 132 -6.65 -10.54 -8.61
C SER A 132 -7.57 -11.70 -8.24
N ALA A 133 -8.87 -11.51 -8.43
CA ALA A 133 -9.80 -12.62 -8.53
C ALA A 133 -9.58 -13.24 -9.92
N ARG A 134 -8.66 -14.20 -9.98
CA ARG A 134 -8.67 -15.24 -11.01
C ARG A 134 -9.36 -16.48 -10.46
#